data_AF-A0A7C6IPC7-F1
#
_entry.id   AF-A0A7C6IPC7-F1
#
_cell.length_a   1.000
_cell.length_b   1.000
_cell.length_c   1.000
_cell.angle_alpha   90.00
_cell.angle_beta   90.00
_cell.angle_gamma   90.00
#
_symmetry.space_group_name_H-M   'P 1'
#
loop_
_entity.id
_entity.type
_entity.pdbx_description
1 polymer ?
#
loop_
_entity_poly.entity_id
_entity_poly.type
_entity_poly.pdbx_seq_one_letter_code
_entity_poly.pdbx_strand_id
1 'polypeptide(L)' 'MTIEMLAAQVRNRINELRSEQVGLRNFIQSDQALWEILQRSIKELKWVLELIETSD' A
#
# COMPACT_ATOMS: atom_id res chain seq x y z
N MET A 1 4.69 6.10 19.98
CA MET A 1 4.52 6.24 18.53
C MET A 1 3.55 7.38 18.31
N THR A 2 3.95 8.44 17.59
CA THR A 2 3.05 9.58 17.30
C THR A 2 2.19 9.29 16.07
N ILE A 3 1.09 10.04 15.90
CA ILE A 3 0.21 9.97 14.73
C ILE A 3 1.00 10.23 13.43
N GLU A 4 1.91 11.21 13.46
CA GLU A 4 2.81 11.54 12.34
C GLU A 4 3.75 10.38 11.98
N MET A 5 4.32 9.71 12.99
CA MET A 5 5.18 8.53 12.78
C MET A 5 4.37 7.38 12.16
N LEU A 6 3.13 7.18 12.60
CA LEU A 6 2.25 6.16 12.05
C LEU A 6 1.88 6.47 10.58
N ALA A 7 1.54 7.72 10.27
CA ALA A 7 1.27 8.16 8.90
C ALA A 7 2.48 7.93 7.99
N ALA A 8 3.70 8.24 8.46
CA ALA A 8 4.93 8.01 7.72
C ALA A 8 5.18 6.51 7.45
N GLN A 9 4.93 5.64 8.44
CA GLN A 9 5.04 4.19 8.27
C GLN A 9 4.04 3.65 7.24
N VAL A 10 2.78 4.11 7.30
CA VAL A 10 1.74 3.72 6.34
C VAL A 10 2.12 4.15 4.92
N ARG A 11 2.58 5.39 4.73
CA ARG A 11 3.06 5.89 3.43
C ARG A 11 4.24 5.08 2.90
N ASN A 12 5.21 4.75 3.75
CA ASN A 12 6.34 3.90 3.35
C ASN A 12 5.87 2.52 2.89
N ARG A 13 4.95 1.89 3.62
CA ARG A 13 4.43 0.57 3.24
C ARG A 13 3.66 0.62 1.91
N ILE A 14 2.88 1.68 1.67
CA ILE A 14 2.22 1.89 0.37
C ILE A 14 3.25 1.96 -0.77
N ASN A 15 4.37 2.65 -0.55
CA ASN A 15 5.42 2.80 -1.55
C ASN A 15 6.15 1.47 -1.83
N GLU A 16 6.43 0.68 -0.79
CA GLU A 16 6.99 -0.68 -0.93
C GLU A 16 6.08 -1.56 -1.79
N LEU A 17 4.79 -1.63 -1.46
CA LEU A 17 3.81 -2.44 -2.20
C LEU A 17 3.66 -1.99 -3.67
N ARG A 18 3.77 -0.68 -3.94
CA ARG A 18 3.78 -0.15 -5.31
C ARG A 18 5.03 -0.58 -6.08
N SER A 19 6.19 -0.60 -5.41
CA SER A 19 7.44 -1.08 -6.00
C SER A 19 7.34 -2.58 -6.35
N GLU A 20 6.83 -3.39 -5.41
CA GLU A 20 6.54 -4.80 -5.63
C GLU A 20 5.61 -4.99 -6.86
N GLN A 21 4.57 -4.17 -6.98
CA GLN A 21 3.63 -4.22 -8.10
C GLN A 21 4.25 -3.88 -9.46
N VAL A 22 5.19 -2.93 -9.51
CA VAL A 22 5.93 -2.60 -10.75
C VAL A 22 6.80 -3.76 -11.19
N GLY A 23 7.42 -4.48 -10.24
CA GLY A 23 8.19 -5.69 -10.51
C GLY A 23 7.38 -6.83 -11.15
N LEU A 24 6.07 -6.90 -10.86
CA LEU A 24 5.16 -7.92 -11.38
C LEU A 24 4.66 -7.68 -12.81
N ARG A 25 4.84 -6.48 -13.38
CA ARG A 25 4.38 -6.19 -14.75
C ARG A 25 5.07 -7.02 -15.83
N ASN A 26 6.15 -7.74 -15.49
CA ASN A 26 6.95 -8.50 -16.45
C ASN A 26 6.51 -9.96 -16.63
N PHE A 27 5.59 -10.52 -15.83
CA PHE A 27 5.27 -11.96 -15.88
C PHE A 27 3.77 -12.32 -15.72
N ILE A 28 3.51 -13.62 -15.91
CA ILE A 28 2.33 -14.34 -16.45
C ILE A 28 1.09 -14.27 -15.53
N GLN A 29 -0.07 -14.79 -15.98
CA GLN A 29 -1.34 -14.97 -15.23
C GLN A 29 -1.23 -15.32 -13.72
N SER A 30 -0.15 -15.97 -13.25
CA SER A 30 0.13 -16.19 -11.82
C SER A 30 0.27 -14.89 -11.01
N ASP A 31 0.69 -13.82 -11.68
CA ASP A 31 0.96 -12.52 -11.08
C ASP A 31 -0.33 -11.70 -10.95
N GLN A 32 -1.42 -12.12 -11.58
CA GLN A 32 -2.73 -11.45 -11.49
C GLN A 32 -3.29 -11.51 -10.07
N ALA A 33 -3.28 -12.69 -9.44
CA ALA A 33 -3.77 -12.85 -8.07
C ALA A 33 -2.92 -12.05 -7.07
N LEU A 34 -1.59 -12.05 -7.26
CA LEU A 34 -0.68 -11.27 -6.44
C LEU A 34 -0.88 -9.77 -6.66
N TRP A 35 -1.06 -9.34 -7.90
CA TRP A 35 -1.36 -7.95 -8.26
C TRP A 35 -2.67 -7.46 -7.64
N GLU A 36 -3.71 -8.29 -7.64
CA GLU A 36 -5.00 -7.99 -7.00
C GLU A 36 -4.87 -7.87 -5.48
N ILE A 37 -4.11 -8.76 -4.84
CA ILE A 37 -3.80 -8.68 -3.41
C ILE A 37 -3.04 -7.40 -3.08
N LEU A 38 -2.02 -7.05 -3.88
CA LEU A 38 -1.25 -5.81 -3.70
C LEU A 38 -2.14 -4.58 -3.89
N GLN A 39 -3.00 -4.56 -4.89
CA GLN A 39 -3.95 -3.47 -5.11
C GLN A 39 -4.92 -3.29 -3.95
N ARG A 40 -5.47 -4.39 -3.44
CA ARG A 40 -6.35 -4.36 -2.27
C ARG A 40 -5.61 -3.85 -1.03
N SER A 41 -4.40 -4.34 -0.79
CA SER A 41 -3.57 -3.91 0.34
C SER A 41 -3.22 -2.41 0.26
N ILE A 42 -2.86 -1.91 -0.93
CA ILE A 42 -2.62 -0.48 -1.15
C ILE A 42 -3.90 0.34 -0.91
N LYS A 43 -5.07 -0.15 -1.35
CA LYS A 43 -6.35 0.53 -1.14
C LYS A 43 -6.70 0.64 0.35
N GLU A 44 -6.55 -0.45 1.10
CA GLU A 44 -6.81 -0.48 2.54
C GLU A 44 -5.85 0.44 3.31
N LEU A 45 -4.56 0.44 2.97
CA LEU A 45 -3.57 1.32 3.60
C LEU A 45 -3.81 2.81 3.27
N LYS A 46 -4.29 3.13 2.07
CA LYS A 46 -4.70 4.50 1.73
C LYS A 46 -5.89 4.96 2.57
N TRP A 47 -6.87 4.08 2.78
CA TRP A 47 -8.01 4.39 3.65
C TRP A 47 -7.56 4.61 5.10
N VAL A 48 -6.64 3.77 5.61
CA VAL A 48 -6.04 3.98 6.94
C VAL A 48 -5.30 5.32 7.01
N LEU A 49 -4.53 5.67 5.97
CA LEU A 49 -3.82 6.95 5.92
C LEU A 49 -4.80 8.13 5.97
N GLU A 50 -5.89 8.07 5.20
CA GLU A 50 -6.94 9.08 5.19
C GLU A 50 -7.61 9.23 6.57
N LEU A 51 -7.89 8.12 7.26
CA LEU A 51 -8.40 8.16 8.62
C LEU A 51 -7.42 8.83 9.58
N ILE A 52 -6.13 8.52 9.46
CA ILE A 52 -5.09 9.13 10.30
C ILE A 52 -4.99 10.64 10.03
N GLU A 53 -5.01 11.05 8.76
CA GLU A 53 -4.90 12.45 8.34
C GLU A 53 -6.16 13.29 8.65
N THR A 54 -7.32 12.65 8.82
CA THR A 54 -8.59 13.32 9.16
C THR A 54 -8.94 13.28 10.65
N SER A 55 -8.15 12.57 11.45
CA SER A 55 -8.32 12.47 12.92
C SER A 55 -7.49 13.50 13.69
N ASP A 56 -6.69 14.31 13.00
CA ASP A 56 -6.02 15.54 13.50
C ASP A 56 -6.88 16.78 13.19
#